data_AF-A0A0F4YYL2-F1
#
_entry.id   AF-A0A0F4YYL2-F1
#
_cell.length_a   1.000
_cell.length_b   1.000
_cell.length_c   1.000
_cell.angle_alpha   90.00
_cell.angle_beta   90.00
_cell.angle_gamma   90.00
#
_symmetry.space_group_name_H-M   'P 1'
#
loop_
_entity.id
_entity.type
_entity.pdbx_description
1 polymer ?
#
loop_
_entity_poly.entity_id
_entity_poly.type
_entity_poly.pdbx_seq_one_letter_code
_entity_poly.pdbx_strand_id
1 'polypeptide(L)'
;MFTFPGSNMRPKKYMAVPSEDVEVDEIVTEKLRFLRSNNNSRRRRRALIALLIVAVIAVFIVGLSTLWVYHDHRQKSTTTTTTTTVEEAAGAGDCVKPTLRQEWRTLSKKQKEEGSLPLAKSHKSTRLGPLGRFGGDGDINGPITVANGSCVRDGPFANYEVTYANLETQPHCLSRGFGREHSPPHFSGQDFAPGVVQALFAHTTLANFSMVLEETTHDAIPNAIWGGFCFVYGSKW
;
A
#
# COMPACT_ATOMS: atom_id res chain seq x y z
N MET A 1 -18.20 -26.73 30.81
CA MET A 1 -16.76 -27.01 30.94
C MET A 1 -16.37 -27.85 29.73
N PHE A 2 -15.82 -27.24 28.68
CA PHE A 2 -15.52 -27.91 27.42
C PHE A 2 -14.02 -28.23 27.36
N THR A 3 -13.69 -29.52 27.29
CA THR A 3 -12.33 -30.02 27.09
C THR A 3 -12.03 -30.08 25.60
N PHE A 4 -11.02 -29.34 25.15
CA PHE A 4 -10.51 -29.43 23.79
C PHE A 4 -9.59 -30.65 23.67
N PRO A 5 -9.73 -31.48 22.62
CA PRO A 5 -8.81 -32.59 22.38
C PRO A 5 -7.44 -32.04 21.99
N GLY A 6 -6.42 -32.39 22.77
CA GLY A 6 -5.03 -32.01 22.54
C GLY A 6 -4.54 -32.46 21.17
N SER A 7 -4.37 -31.51 20.25
CA SER A 7 -3.69 -31.76 18.98
C SER A 7 -2.22 -32.00 19.26
N ASN A 8 -1.82 -33.27 19.15
CA ASN A 8 -0.44 -33.75 19.21
C ASN A 8 0.31 -33.28 17.94
N MET A 9 0.58 -31.98 17.83
CA MET A 9 1.44 -31.43 16.78
C MET A 9 2.88 -31.79 17.15
N ARG A 10 3.37 -32.89 16.55
CA ARG A 10 4.80 -33.18 16.59
C ARG A 10 5.54 -32.01 15.95
N PRO A 11 6.56 -31.44 16.59
CA PRO A 11 7.38 -30.41 15.97
C PRO A 11 7.96 -31.00 14.69
N LYS A 12 7.61 -30.40 13.54
CA LYS A 12 8.26 -30.74 12.27
C LYS A 12 9.73 -30.37 12.43
N LYS A 13 10.58 -31.38 12.50
CA LYS A 13 12.03 -31.21 12.48
C LYS A 13 12.39 -30.64 11.12
N TYR A 14 12.62 -29.34 11.06
CA TYR A 14 13.16 -28.70 9.87
C TYR A 14 14.52 -29.35 9.60
N MET A 15 14.64 -30.04 8.48
CA MET A 15 15.93 -30.50 8.00
C MET A 15 16.71 -29.24 7.60
N ALA A 16 17.87 -29.05 8.21
CA ALA A 16 18.81 -28.05 7.74
C ALA A 16 19.12 -28.38 6.27
N VAL A 17 18.73 -27.48 5.37
CA VAL A 17 19.16 -27.54 3.97
C VAL A 17 20.69 -27.44 4.02
N PRO A 18 21.42 -28.42 3.47
CA PRO A 18 22.87 -28.34 3.37
C PRO A 18 23.20 -27.04 2.65
N SER A 19 23.97 -26.17 3.30
CA SER A 19 24.61 -25.04 2.65
C SER A 19 25.75 -25.61 1.81
N GLU A 20 25.41 -26.29 0.71
CA GLU A 20 26.39 -26.42 -0.35
C GLU A 20 26.70 -25.01 -0.83
N ASP A 21 28.00 -24.73 -0.92
CA ASP A 21 28.55 -23.44 -1.22
C ASP A 21 28.00 -22.97 -2.56
N VAL A 22 26.94 -22.16 -2.51
CA VAL A 22 26.47 -21.40 -3.66
C VAL A 22 27.61 -20.47 -3.98
N GLU A 23 28.41 -20.84 -4.97
CA GLU A 23 29.35 -19.95 -5.63
C GLU A 23 28.57 -18.68 -5.97
N VAL A 24 28.80 -17.63 -5.18
CA VAL A 24 28.15 -16.35 -5.38
C VAL A 24 28.76 -15.81 -6.66
N ASP A 25 28.03 -16.04 -7.74
CA ASP A 25 28.35 -15.65 -9.10
C ASP A 25 29.03 -14.27 -9.09
N GLU A 26 30.25 -14.16 -9.64
CA GLU A 26 31.07 -12.94 -9.56
C GLU A 26 30.28 -11.70 -10.01
N ILE A 27 29.31 -11.90 -10.90
CA ILE A 27 28.36 -10.91 -11.41
C ILE A 27 27.52 -10.28 -10.28
N VAL A 28 27.05 -11.09 -9.31
CA VAL A 28 26.29 -10.61 -8.16
C VAL A 28 27.18 -9.77 -7.25
N THR A 29 28.42 -10.23 -7.04
CA THR A 29 29.40 -9.53 -6.19
C THR A 29 29.80 -8.17 -6.79
N GLU A 30 29.93 -8.08 -8.11
CA GLU A 30 30.24 -6.83 -8.81
C GLU A 30 29.06 -5.84 -8.79
N LYS A 31 27.83 -6.32 -9.00
CA LYS A 31 26.61 -5.52 -8.82
C LYS A 31 26.49 -4.96 -7.42
N LEU A 32 26.76 -5.77 -6.39
CA LEU A 32 26.73 -5.32 -5.00
C LEU A 32 27.83 -4.28 -4.72
N ARG A 33 29.03 -4.42 -5.31
CA ARG A 33 30.10 -3.41 -5.23
C ARG A 33 29.69 -2.09 -5.88
N PHE A 34 29.06 -2.12 -7.06
CA PHE A 34 28.55 -0.93 -7.74
C PHE A 34 27.45 -0.22 -6.91
N LEU A 35 26.50 -0.98 -6.36
CA LEU A 35 25.45 -0.44 -5.48
C LEU A 35 26.06 0.19 -4.22
N ARG A 36 27.07 -0.44 -3.61
CA ARG A 36 27.78 0.10 -2.45
C ARG A 36 28.51 1.42 -2.75
N SER A 37 29.17 1.52 -3.90
CA SER A 37 29.85 2.75 -4.34
C SER A 37 28.85 3.89 -4.58
N ASN A 38 27.73 3.59 -5.24
CA ASN A 38 26.69 4.58 -5.51
C ASN A 38 25.98 5.06 -4.23
N ASN A 39 25.88 4.21 -3.20
CA ASN A 39 25.26 4.59 -1.94
C ASN A 39 26.09 5.63 -1.16
N ASN A 40 27.42 5.58 -1.25
CA ASN A 40 28.30 6.57 -0.62
C ASN A 40 28.19 7.95 -1.25
N SER A 41 28.04 8.04 -2.58
CA SER A 41 27.84 9.32 -3.27
C SER A 41 26.49 9.95 -2.92
N ARG A 42 25.42 9.13 -2.86
CA ARG A 42 24.08 9.55 -2.43
C ARG A 42 24.07 10.01 -0.97
N ARG A 43 24.78 9.32 -0.08
CA ARG A 43 24.89 9.70 1.34
C ARG A 43 25.58 11.06 1.51
N ARG A 44 26.64 11.34 0.75
CA ARG A 44 27.31 12.65 0.75
C ARG A 44 26.39 13.76 0.23
N ARG A 45 25.65 13.52 -0.86
CA ARG A 45 24.68 14.48 -1.39
C ARG A 45 23.56 14.77 -0.39
N ARG A 46 23.01 13.74 0.26
CA ARG A 46 21.99 13.91 1.31
C ARG A 46 22.51 14.71 2.50
N ALA A 47 23.74 14.47 2.94
CA ALA A 47 24.35 15.24 4.03
C ALA A 47 24.52 16.73 3.66
N LEU A 48 24.96 17.03 2.44
CA LEU A 48 25.09 18.41 1.96
C LEU A 48 23.72 19.11 1.86
N ILE A 49 22.70 18.44 1.31
CA ILE A 49 21.34 18.98 1.22
C ILE A 49 20.79 19.25 2.63
N ALA A 50 20.98 18.33 3.59
CA ALA A 50 20.55 18.53 4.96
C ALA A 50 21.23 19.74 5.62
N LEU A 51 22.54 19.94 5.41
CA LEU A 51 23.25 21.13 5.91
C LEU A 51 22.72 22.44 5.30
N LEU A 52 22.39 22.45 4.00
CA LEU A 52 21.78 23.62 3.35
C LEU A 52 20.40 23.92 3.92
N ILE A 53 19.56 22.90 4.14
CA ILE A 53 18.23 23.08 4.75
C ILE A 53 18.35 23.68 6.16
N VAL A 54 19.27 23.16 6.98
CA VAL A 54 19.51 23.69 8.33
C VAL A 54 19.94 25.16 8.28
N ALA A 55 20.82 25.53 7.33
CA ALA A 55 21.24 26.92 7.16
C ALA A 55 20.08 27.84 6.75
N VAL A 56 19.21 27.40 5.84
CA VAL A 56 18.02 28.17 5.42
C VAL A 56 17.03 28.34 6.57
N ILE A 57 16.76 27.28 7.33
CA ILE A 57 15.88 27.32 8.51
C ILE A 57 16.43 28.31 9.55
N ALA A 58 17.75 28.30 9.81
CA ALA A 58 18.36 29.23 10.76
C ALA A 58 18.16 30.70 10.34
N VAL A 59 18.32 31.02 9.05
CA VAL A 59 18.06 32.37 8.52
C VAL A 59 16.58 32.76 8.68
N PHE A 60 15.66 31.83 8.39
CA PHE A 60 14.22 32.06 8.58
C PHE A 60 13.86 32.29 10.04
N ILE A 61 14.41 31.51 10.99
CA ILE A 61 14.14 31.68 12.42
C ILE A 61 14.60 33.06 12.89
N VAL A 62 15.79 33.50 12.48
CA VAL A 62 16.30 34.84 12.81
C VAL A 62 15.39 35.93 12.21
N GLY A 63 15.00 35.79 10.94
CA GLY A 63 14.10 36.75 10.28
C GLY A 63 12.69 36.80 10.88
N LEU A 64 12.12 35.67 11.25
CA LEU A 64 10.82 35.61 11.91
C LEU A 64 10.89 36.20 13.32
N SER A 65 11.99 35.95 14.05
CA SER A 65 12.17 36.51 15.39
C SER A 65 12.24 38.04 15.36
N THR A 66 12.94 38.64 14.38
CA THR A 66 12.99 40.11 14.23
C THR A 66 11.64 40.68 13.80
N LEU A 67 10.91 39.98 12.92
CA LEU A 67 9.56 40.38 12.50
C LEU A 67 8.55 40.30 13.66
N TRP A 68 8.66 39.29 14.52
CA TRP A 68 7.78 39.11 15.68
C TRP A 68 7.98 40.22 16.71
N VAL A 69 9.24 40.59 17.01
CA VAL A 69 9.56 41.76 17.85
C VAL A 69 9.01 43.05 17.25
N TYR A 70 9.09 43.21 15.92
CA TYR A 70 8.52 44.37 15.23
C TYR A 70 6.98 44.41 15.33
N HIS A 71 6.32 43.26 15.23
CA HIS A 71 4.85 43.17 15.26
C HIS A 71 4.26 43.28 16.66
N ASP A 72 4.91 42.71 17.68
CA ASP A 72 4.51 42.85 19.10
C ASP A 72 4.51 44.32 19.54
N HIS A 73 5.49 45.09 19.06
CA HIS A 73 5.51 46.54 19.28
C HIS A 73 4.32 47.27 18.62
N ARG A 74 3.69 46.68 17.59
CA ARG A 74 2.57 47.28 16.85
C ARG A 74 1.18 46.89 17.39
N GLN A 75 1.06 45.78 18.12
CA GLN A 75 -0.25 45.20 18.53
C GLN A 75 -0.73 45.54 19.95
N LYS A 76 -0.20 46.57 20.61
CA LYS A 76 -0.82 47.13 21.84
C LYS A 76 -2.19 47.81 21.61
N SER A 77 -2.95 47.45 20.58
CA SER A 77 -4.29 47.96 20.35
C SER A 77 -5.18 46.86 19.78
N THR A 78 -6.22 46.55 20.55
CA THR A 78 -7.46 45.90 20.10
C THR A 78 -7.45 44.36 20.08
N THR A 79 -7.82 43.76 21.22
CA THR A 79 -8.27 42.36 21.30
C THR A 79 -9.74 42.35 21.73
N THR A 80 -10.64 41.97 20.82
CA THR A 80 -12.04 41.63 21.12
C THR A 80 -12.30 40.20 20.65
N THR A 81 -12.50 39.30 21.61
CA THR A 81 -12.70 37.87 21.43
C THR A 81 -14.17 37.57 21.07
N THR A 82 -14.41 36.91 19.94
CA THR A 82 -15.73 36.36 19.58
C THR A 82 -15.63 34.84 19.53
N THR A 83 -16.40 34.20 20.41
CA THR A 83 -16.52 32.74 20.57
C THR A 83 -17.68 32.24 19.71
N THR A 84 -17.45 31.25 18.86
CA THR A 84 -18.50 30.61 18.05
C THR A 84 -18.53 29.11 18.32
N THR A 85 -19.70 28.63 18.74
CA THR A 85 -20.03 27.23 19.01
C THR A 85 -20.65 26.60 17.76
N VAL A 86 -20.24 25.38 17.41
CA VAL A 86 -20.82 24.57 16.32
C VAL A 86 -21.52 23.37 16.93
N GLU A 87 -22.80 23.18 16.59
CA GLU A 87 -23.64 22.06 16.99
C GLU A 87 -23.47 20.88 16.01
N GLU A 88 -23.33 19.67 16.56
CA GLU A 88 -23.15 18.39 15.85
C GLU A 88 -24.46 17.58 15.91
N ALA A 89 -25.04 17.28 14.75
CA ALA A 89 -26.29 16.52 14.62
C ALA A 89 -25.99 15.03 14.39
N ALA A 90 -26.32 14.19 15.37
CA ALA A 90 -26.23 12.73 15.30
C ALA A 90 -27.50 12.14 14.66
N GLY A 91 -27.36 11.54 13.47
CA GLY A 91 -28.41 10.76 12.80
C GLY A 91 -28.37 9.29 13.21
N ALA A 92 -29.47 8.80 13.79
CA ALA A 92 -29.66 7.40 14.19
C ALA A 92 -30.05 6.53 12.99
N GLY A 93 -29.15 5.64 12.57
CA GLY A 93 -29.43 4.57 11.61
C GLY A 93 -29.53 3.21 12.31
N ASP A 94 -30.53 2.41 11.93
CA ASP A 94 -30.75 1.06 12.49
C ASP A 94 -29.60 0.10 12.16
N CYS A 95 -29.03 -0.50 13.21
CA CYS A 95 -27.92 -1.43 13.13
C CYS A 95 -28.39 -2.81 12.65
N VAL A 96 -28.24 -3.09 11.36
CA VAL A 96 -28.42 -4.44 10.82
C VAL A 96 -27.22 -5.29 11.20
N LYS A 97 -27.47 -6.36 11.97
CA LYS A 97 -26.44 -7.31 12.41
C LYS A 97 -25.81 -7.99 11.18
N PRO A 98 -24.53 -7.77 10.87
CA PRO A 98 -23.92 -8.31 9.66
C PRO A 98 -23.86 -9.84 9.74
N THR A 99 -24.10 -10.50 8.61
CA THR A 99 -24.00 -11.95 8.47
C THR A 99 -22.57 -12.37 8.81
N LEU A 100 -22.42 -13.20 9.86
CA LEU A 100 -21.10 -13.59 10.36
C LEU A 100 -20.36 -14.40 9.28
N ARG A 101 -19.33 -13.79 8.67
CA ARG A 101 -18.48 -14.47 7.68
C ARG A 101 -17.65 -15.53 8.39
N GLN A 102 -17.95 -16.79 8.13
CA GLN A 102 -17.14 -17.90 8.65
C GLN A 102 -15.72 -17.86 8.06
N GLU A 103 -14.71 -18.06 8.90
CA GLU A 103 -13.33 -18.11 8.43
C GLU A 103 -13.10 -19.30 7.50
N TRP A 104 -12.32 -19.11 6.43
CA TRP A 104 -12.01 -20.17 5.46
C TRP A 104 -11.46 -21.45 6.12
N ARG A 105 -10.78 -21.31 7.26
CA ARG A 105 -10.19 -22.41 8.03
C ARG A 105 -11.24 -23.30 8.69
N THR A 106 -12.42 -22.77 9.03
CA THR A 106 -13.49 -23.52 9.68
C THR A 106 -14.43 -24.22 8.70
N LEU A 107 -14.32 -23.93 7.40
CA LEU A 107 -15.09 -24.61 6.36
C LEU A 107 -14.63 -26.07 6.18
N SER A 108 -15.59 -26.98 6.04
CA SER A 108 -15.35 -28.38 5.67
C SER A 108 -14.75 -28.48 4.26
N LYS A 109 -14.12 -29.63 3.93
CA LYS A 109 -13.59 -29.88 2.58
C LYS A 109 -14.67 -29.73 1.51
N LYS A 110 -15.86 -30.29 1.76
CA LYS A 110 -17.01 -30.22 0.86
C LYS A 110 -17.48 -28.77 0.65
N GLN A 111 -17.53 -27.94 1.71
CA GLN A 111 -17.89 -26.52 1.58
C GLN A 111 -16.82 -25.69 0.86
N LYS A 112 -15.54 -26.06 1.00
CA LYS A 112 -14.44 -25.43 0.24
C LYS A 112 -14.55 -25.75 -1.25
N GLU A 113 -14.93 -26.99 -1.58
CA GLU A 113 -15.12 -27.47 -2.96
C GLU A 113 -16.40 -26.92 -3.59
N GLU A 114 -17.52 -26.87 -2.86
CA GLU A 114 -18.79 -26.29 -3.33
C GLU A 114 -18.75 -24.76 -3.43
N GLY A 115 -17.97 -24.08 -2.57
CA GLY A 115 -17.73 -22.64 -2.65
C GLY A 115 -16.73 -22.22 -3.72
N SER A 116 -15.92 -23.15 -4.23
CA SER A 116 -15.07 -22.95 -5.39
C SER A 116 -15.85 -23.29 -6.65
N LEU A 117 -16.50 -22.29 -7.26
CA LEU A 117 -16.98 -22.37 -8.65
C LEU A 117 -15.88 -23.00 -9.53
N PRO A 118 -16.23 -23.84 -10.53
CA PRO A 118 -15.26 -24.54 -11.36
C PRO A 118 -14.27 -23.53 -11.94
N LEU A 119 -13.05 -23.56 -11.42
CA LEU A 119 -11.94 -22.74 -11.85
C LEU A 119 -11.59 -23.19 -13.26
N ALA A 120 -12.23 -22.55 -14.25
CA ALA A 120 -11.92 -22.76 -15.65
C ALA A 120 -10.41 -22.54 -15.85
N LYS A 121 -9.76 -23.51 -16.48
CA LYS A 121 -8.39 -23.45 -16.96
C LYS A 121 -8.25 -22.27 -17.92
N SER A 122 -7.93 -21.10 -17.40
CA SER A 122 -7.56 -19.94 -18.18
C SER A 122 -6.48 -19.23 -17.39
N HIS A 123 -5.37 -18.91 -18.06
CA HIS A 123 -4.20 -18.20 -17.53
C HIS A 123 -4.51 -16.75 -17.09
N LYS A 124 -5.77 -16.43 -16.76
CA LYS A 124 -6.24 -15.14 -16.25
C LYS A 124 -6.70 -15.32 -14.81
N SER A 125 -6.30 -14.40 -13.93
CA SER A 125 -6.65 -14.45 -12.51
C SER A 125 -8.17 -14.61 -12.33
N THR A 126 -8.60 -15.74 -11.77
CA THR A 126 -10.01 -16.06 -11.49
C THR A 126 -10.62 -15.16 -10.41
N ARG A 127 -9.81 -14.33 -9.74
CA ARG A 127 -10.27 -13.34 -8.75
C ARG A 127 -10.56 -11.97 -9.34
N LEU A 128 -9.77 -11.52 -10.31
CA LEU A 128 -9.83 -10.18 -10.91
C LEU A 128 -10.23 -10.23 -12.41
N GLY A 129 -11.13 -11.15 -12.75
CA GLY A 129 -11.70 -11.26 -14.10
C GLY A 129 -13.19 -10.92 -14.12
N PRO A 130 -13.83 -10.99 -15.30
CA PRO A 130 -15.26 -10.68 -15.45
C PRO A 130 -16.21 -11.58 -14.67
N LEU A 131 -15.80 -12.84 -14.47
CA LEU A 131 -16.49 -13.82 -13.60
C LEU A 131 -15.85 -13.89 -12.20
N GLY A 132 -14.91 -13.00 -11.92
CA GLY A 132 -14.18 -12.94 -10.67
C GLY A 132 -15.00 -12.31 -9.56
N ARG A 133 -14.76 -12.75 -8.32
CA ARG A 133 -15.52 -12.32 -7.14
C ARG A 133 -15.32 -10.83 -6.77
N PHE A 134 -14.40 -10.13 -7.44
CA PHE A 134 -14.09 -8.72 -7.19
C PHE A 134 -14.24 -7.81 -8.41
N GLY A 135 -14.77 -8.31 -9.53
CA GLY A 135 -14.76 -7.58 -10.80
C GLY A 135 -13.39 -7.53 -11.46
N GLY A 136 -13.35 -7.11 -12.72
CA GLY A 136 -12.19 -7.05 -13.58
C GLY A 136 -11.45 -5.71 -13.53
N ASP A 137 -10.89 -5.32 -14.67
CA ASP A 137 -10.21 -4.03 -14.86
C ASP A 137 -11.22 -2.90 -15.15
N GLY A 138 -10.76 -1.67 -15.06
CA GLY A 138 -11.51 -0.50 -15.51
C GLY A 138 -11.61 -0.44 -17.05
N ASP A 139 -12.71 0.11 -17.54
CA ASP A 139 -12.93 0.34 -18.97
C ASP A 139 -11.79 1.14 -19.62
N ILE A 140 -10.98 0.50 -20.48
CA ILE A 140 -9.80 1.12 -21.12
C ILE A 140 -10.15 2.33 -22.00
N ASN A 141 -11.37 2.36 -22.53
CA ASN A 141 -11.87 3.46 -23.35
C ASN A 141 -12.78 4.41 -22.53
N GLY A 142 -13.01 4.09 -21.26
CA GLY A 142 -13.87 4.86 -20.37
C GLY A 142 -13.17 6.11 -19.84
N PRO A 143 -13.94 7.07 -19.29
CA PRO A 143 -13.35 8.23 -18.64
C PRO A 143 -12.46 7.80 -17.46
N ILE A 144 -11.35 8.51 -17.27
CA ILE A 144 -10.53 8.39 -16.07
C ILE A 144 -11.32 9.01 -14.90
N THR A 145 -11.35 8.31 -13.78
CA THR A 145 -12.11 8.71 -12.58
C THR A 145 -11.17 9.13 -11.46
N VAL A 146 -10.35 8.21 -10.96
CA VAL A 146 -9.36 8.44 -9.90
C VAL A 146 -8.04 7.81 -10.33
N ALA A 147 -6.91 8.47 -10.05
CA ALA A 147 -5.54 8.01 -10.28
C ALA A 147 -5.40 7.12 -11.54
N ASN A 148 -5.64 7.70 -12.72
CA ASN A 148 -5.52 7.06 -14.04
C ASN A 148 -6.34 5.77 -14.28
N GLY A 149 -7.24 5.41 -13.35
CA GLY A 149 -8.16 4.28 -13.48
C GLY A 149 -9.52 4.71 -14.03
N SER A 150 -10.28 3.73 -14.51
CA SER A 150 -11.67 3.88 -14.97
C SER A 150 -12.59 2.91 -14.23
N CYS A 151 -13.90 3.11 -14.34
CA CYS A 151 -14.89 2.28 -13.66
C CYS A 151 -14.77 0.80 -14.05
N VAL A 152 -14.79 -0.07 -13.04
CA VAL A 152 -14.99 -1.51 -13.19
C VAL A 152 -16.39 -1.75 -13.80
N ARG A 153 -16.48 -2.56 -14.85
CA ARG A 153 -17.75 -2.79 -15.59
C ARG A 153 -18.41 -4.13 -15.28
N ASP A 154 -17.71 -5.02 -14.60
CA ASP A 154 -18.07 -6.41 -14.42
C ASP A 154 -17.92 -6.88 -12.95
N GLY A 155 -18.54 -8.02 -12.65
CA GLY A 155 -18.55 -8.60 -11.31
C GLY A 155 -19.42 -7.84 -10.29
N PRO A 156 -19.38 -8.25 -9.01
CA PRO A 156 -20.31 -7.77 -7.98
C PRO A 156 -20.11 -6.31 -7.56
N PHE A 157 -19.02 -5.67 -8.01
CA PHE A 157 -18.69 -4.29 -7.66
C PHE A 157 -18.77 -3.32 -8.85
N ALA A 158 -19.32 -3.73 -10.00
CA ALA A 158 -19.43 -2.87 -11.18
C ALA A 158 -20.21 -1.57 -10.94
N ASN A 159 -21.18 -1.61 -10.01
CA ASN A 159 -22.01 -0.47 -9.62
C ASN A 159 -21.70 0.00 -8.19
N TYR A 160 -20.56 -0.41 -7.63
CA TYR A 160 -20.18 0.01 -6.29
C TYR A 160 -19.69 1.46 -6.31
N GLU A 161 -20.27 2.28 -5.44
CA GLU A 161 -19.88 3.68 -5.24
C GLU A 161 -18.90 3.78 -4.07
N VAL A 162 -17.71 4.32 -4.36
CA VAL A 162 -16.68 4.65 -3.39
C VAL A 162 -16.87 6.11 -2.99
N THR A 163 -17.06 6.36 -1.69
CA THR A 163 -17.36 7.71 -1.18
C THR A 163 -16.13 8.62 -1.07
N TYR A 164 -14.93 8.04 -0.93
CA TYR A 164 -13.72 8.78 -0.59
C TYR A 164 -12.59 8.53 -1.59
N ALA A 165 -11.89 9.59 -1.97
CA ALA A 165 -10.64 9.55 -2.70
C ALA A 165 -9.71 10.63 -2.16
N ASN A 166 -8.40 10.35 -2.03
CA ASN A 166 -7.41 11.34 -1.57
C ASN A 166 -7.76 12.03 -0.23
N LEU A 167 -8.39 11.29 0.70
CA LEU A 167 -8.89 11.81 1.99
C LEU A 167 -10.04 12.84 1.90
N GLU A 168 -10.60 13.03 0.71
CA GLU A 168 -11.74 13.91 0.47
C GLU A 168 -13.00 13.09 0.13
N THR A 169 -14.17 13.63 0.48
CA THR A 169 -15.46 13.07 0.04
C THR A 169 -15.62 13.34 -1.45
N GLN A 170 -15.38 12.32 -2.26
CA GLN A 170 -15.46 12.40 -3.71
C GLN A 170 -16.14 11.12 -4.23
N PRO A 171 -17.47 11.08 -4.28
CA PRO A 171 -18.21 9.91 -4.75
C PRO A 171 -17.84 9.54 -6.19
N HIS A 172 -17.44 8.30 -6.41
CA HIS A 172 -17.07 7.77 -7.71
C HIS A 172 -17.33 6.26 -7.78
N CYS A 173 -17.30 5.67 -8.96
CA CYS A 173 -17.35 4.21 -9.13
C CYS A 173 -16.08 3.54 -8.59
N LEU A 174 -16.11 2.24 -8.29
CA LEU A 174 -14.88 1.48 -8.08
C LEU A 174 -13.98 1.57 -9.33
N SER A 175 -12.83 2.20 -9.18
CA SER A 175 -11.90 2.52 -10.28
C SER A 175 -10.65 1.65 -10.27
N ARG A 176 -10.24 1.14 -11.45
CA ARG A 176 -9.02 0.33 -11.68
C ARG A 176 -8.39 0.65 -13.05
N GLY A 177 -7.12 0.31 -13.22
CA GLY A 177 -6.40 0.50 -14.47
C GLY A 177 -5.16 -0.38 -14.57
N PHE A 178 -5.35 -1.69 -14.72
CA PHE A 178 -4.27 -2.67 -14.65
C PHE A 178 -3.14 -2.38 -15.64
N GLY A 179 -1.97 -2.04 -15.08
CA GLY A 179 -0.76 -1.79 -15.85
C GLY A 179 -0.83 -0.60 -16.81
N ARG A 180 -1.79 0.32 -16.69
CA ARG A 180 -1.97 1.46 -17.63
C ARG A 180 -0.77 2.40 -17.74
N GLU A 181 0.09 2.44 -16.74
CA GLU A 181 1.35 3.21 -16.79
C GLU A 181 2.37 2.61 -17.77
N HIS A 182 2.23 1.33 -18.10
CA HIS A 182 3.14 0.62 -18.99
C HIS A 182 2.58 0.60 -20.42
N SER A 183 3.46 0.66 -21.41
CA SER A 183 3.11 0.47 -22.83
C SER A 183 3.87 -0.76 -23.37
N PRO A 184 3.19 -1.88 -23.68
CA PRO A 184 1.75 -2.11 -23.55
C PRO A 184 1.29 -2.26 -22.08
N PRO A 185 0.00 -2.03 -21.76
CA PRO A 185 -0.51 -2.19 -20.40
C PRO A 185 -0.35 -3.63 -19.91
N HIS A 186 0.49 -3.82 -18.89
CA HIS A 186 0.71 -5.13 -18.30
C HIS A 186 1.15 -5.03 -16.84
N PHE A 187 0.82 -6.06 -16.07
CA PHE A 187 1.38 -6.27 -14.74
C PHE A 187 2.57 -7.22 -14.89
N SER A 188 3.79 -6.72 -14.69
CA SER A 188 5.02 -7.50 -14.93
C SER A 188 5.16 -8.68 -13.95
N GLY A 189 4.60 -8.55 -12.74
CA GLY A 189 4.74 -9.52 -11.67
C GLY A 189 6.18 -9.70 -11.15
N GLN A 190 7.14 -8.91 -11.66
CA GLN A 190 8.57 -9.08 -11.35
C GLN A 190 8.88 -8.84 -9.86
N ASP A 191 8.18 -7.90 -9.24
CA ASP A 191 8.31 -7.61 -7.81
C ASP A 191 7.83 -8.77 -6.93
N PHE A 192 7.10 -9.74 -7.49
CA PHE A 192 6.62 -10.95 -6.80
C PHE A 192 7.35 -12.21 -7.26
N ALA A 193 8.40 -12.07 -8.06
CA ALA A 193 9.19 -13.21 -8.50
C ALA A 193 9.72 -13.98 -7.27
N PRO A 194 9.82 -15.32 -7.32
CA PRO A 194 10.26 -16.12 -6.18
C PRO A 194 11.58 -15.65 -5.56
N GLY A 195 12.53 -15.19 -6.39
CA GLY A 195 13.80 -14.65 -5.91
C GLY A 195 13.67 -13.34 -5.12
N VAL A 196 12.72 -12.46 -5.49
CA VAL A 196 12.45 -11.22 -4.75
C VAL A 196 11.83 -11.55 -3.39
N VAL A 197 10.84 -12.45 -3.36
CA VAL A 197 10.20 -12.90 -2.12
C VAL A 197 11.19 -13.63 -1.21
N GLN A 198 12.09 -14.44 -1.79
CA GLN A 198 13.14 -15.11 -1.03
C GLN A 198 14.14 -14.10 -0.43
N ALA A 199 14.56 -13.10 -1.20
CA ALA A 199 15.44 -12.03 -0.72
C ALA A 199 14.79 -11.22 0.40
N LEU A 200 13.48 -10.95 0.29
CA LEU A 200 12.71 -10.30 1.34
C LEU A 200 12.78 -11.08 2.67
N PHE A 201 12.59 -12.41 2.62
CA PHE A 201 12.67 -13.26 3.82
C PHE A 201 14.09 -13.42 4.39
N ALA A 202 15.13 -12.99 3.68
CA ALA A 202 16.50 -13.00 4.19
C ALA A 202 16.78 -11.89 5.21
N HIS A 203 15.88 -10.90 5.35
CA HIS A 203 16.04 -9.83 6.34
C HIS A 203 15.70 -10.31 7.76
N THR A 204 16.68 -10.22 8.66
CA THR A 204 16.58 -10.78 10.02
C THR A 204 15.95 -9.85 11.05
N THR A 205 15.80 -8.56 10.73
CA THR A 205 15.15 -7.59 11.61
C THR A 205 13.79 -7.19 11.05
N LEU A 206 12.80 -7.03 11.93
CA LEU A 206 11.46 -6.60 11.54
C LEU A 206 11.49 -5.25 10.80
N ALA A 207 12.34 -4.31 11.24
CA ALA A 207 12.47 -3.01 10.62
C ALA A 207 12.93 -3.09 9.16
N ASN A 208 13.96 -3.89 8.88
CA ASN A 208 14.47 -4.06 7.51
C ASN A 208 13.48 -4.85 6.65
N PHE A 209 12.90 -5.92 7.20
CA PHE A 209 11.87 -6.70 6.52
C PHE A 209 10.69 -5.82 6.12
N SER A 210 10.15 -5.03 7.06
CA SER A 210 9.02 -4.15 6.80
C SER A 210 9.38 -3.11 5.75
N MET A 211 10.50 -2.40 5.90
CA MET A 211 10.91 -1.38 4.93
C MET A 211 11.05 -1.96 3.51
N VAL A 212 11.68 -3.13 3.36
CA VAL A 212 11.85 -3.77 2.05
C VAL A 212 10.53 -4.34 1.53
N LEU A 213 9.66 -4.87 2.38
CA LEU A 213 8.32 -5.33 2.01
C LEU A 213 7.51 -4.17 1.42
N GLU A 214 7.46 -3.05 2.14
CA GLU A 214 6.77 -1.81 1.77
C GLU A 214 7.31 -1.28 0.43
N GLU A 215 8.63 -1.06 0.32
CA GLU A 215 9.27 -0.49 -0.89
C GLU A 215 9.24 -1.41 -2.13
N THR A 216 8.88 -2.69 -1.99
CA THR A 216 8.89 -3.66 -3.11
C THR A 216 7.50 -4.26 -3.33
N THR A 217 7.27 -5.47 -2.84
CA THR A 217 6.06 -6.26 -3.10
C THR A 217 4.78 -5.58 -2.66
N HIS A 218 4.80 -4.83 -1.54
CA HIS A 218 3.61 -4.15 -1.05
C HIS A 218 3.21 -3.04 -2.00
N ASP A 219 4.12 -2.09 -2.31
CA ASP A 219 3.85 -0.95 -3.19
C ASP A 219 3.60 -1.39 -4.65
N ALA A 220 4.15 -2.52 -5.08
CA ALA A 220 3.91 -3.04 -6.43
C ALA A 220 2.43 -3.41 -6.70
N ILE A 221 1.67 -3.85 -5.68
CA ILE A 221 0.24 -4.20 -5.86
C ILE A 221 -0.65 -2.97 -6.15
N PRO A 222 -0.72 -1.93 -5.30
CA PRO A 222 -1.54 -0.76 -5.54
C PRO A 222 -1.14 -0.05 -6.84
N ASN A 223 0.17 0.03 -7.12
CA ASN A 223 0.70 0.63 -8.35
C ASN A 223 0.43 -0.21 -9.60
N ALA A 224 0.11 -1.50 -9.46
CA ALA A 224 -0.33 -2.30 -10.58
C ALA A 224 -1.84 -2.21 -10.82
N ILE A 225 -2.62 -2.11 -9.74
CA ILE A 225 -4.08 -2.06 -9.80
C ILE A 225 -4.58 -0.69 -10.29
N TRP A 226 -3.89 0.39 -9.92
CA TRP A 226 -4.26 1.78 -10.20
C TRP A 226 -5.67 2.14 -9.69
N GLY A 227 -6.21 3.28 -10.13
CA GLY A 227 -7.54 3.71 -9.74
C GLY A 227 -7.63 4.07 -8.26
N GLY A 228 -8.70 3.65 -7.60
CA GLY A 228 -8.89 3.90 -6.16
C GLY A 228 -7.88 3.20 -5.25
N PHE A 229 -7.04 2.31 -5.79
CA PHE A 229 -5.99 1.61 -5.05
C PHE A 229 -4.63 2.28 -5.18
N CYS A 230 -4.43 3.21 -6.13
CA CYS A 230 -3.15 3.86 -6.30
C CYS A 230 -2.91 4.86 -5.16
N PHE A 231 -1.77 4.76 -4.51
CA PHE A 231 -1.29 5.86 -3.70
C PHE A 231 -0.78 6.98 -4.62
N VAL A 232 -1.52 8.08 -4.69
CA VAL A 232 -0.97 9.31 -5.29
C VAL A 232 0.07 9.85 -4.31
N TYR A 233 1.34 9.77 -4.69
CA TYR A 233 2.47 10.25 -3.90
C TYR A 233 2.25 11.68 -3.41
N GLY A 234 2.08 11.84 -2.09
CA GLY A 234 1.92 13.12 -1.39
C GLY A 234 1.84 12.96 0.13
N SER A 235 1.30 11.83 0.59
CA SER A 235 1.28 11.42 2.01
C SER A 235 2.37 10.39 2.28
N LYS A 236 3.61 10.84 2.47
CA LYS A 236 4.58 10.02 3.21
C LYS A 236 4.18 10.05 4.68
N TRP A 237 3.92 8.88 5.24
CA TRP A 237 3.76 8.67 6.69
C TRP A 237 5.05 9.03 7.43
#